data_AF-A0AAV7U6N7-F1
#
_entry.id   AF-A0AAV7U6N7-F1
#
_cell.length_a   1.000
_cell.length_b   1.000
_cell.length_c   1.000
_cell.angle_alpha   90.00
_cell.angle_beta   90.00
_cell.angle_gamma   90.00
#
_symmetry.space_group_name_H-M   'P 1'
#
loop_
_entity.id
_entity.type
_entity.pdbx_description
1 polymer ?
#
loop_
_entity_poly.entity_id
_entity_poly.type
_entity_poly.pdbx_seq_one_letter_code
_entity_poly.pdbx_strand_id
1 'polypeptide(L)'
;MQGRVWDSSCVKGAGEVAGTAAVVKGAEEVAGAAAVVKGAGEVAGAAAVVKGAGEVAGAAAVVKGAAEVAGAAAVVKDAAEVAVAAAVVKGAGEVAGAAAVVKDAGEVSGAAAVVKDAAEVAGAAAVKDAGEVAGAAAVVKDAGEVAGAAAVVKGAAEVAGAAAVVKGAAEVAGAAAVVKGAGEVAERQQQW
;
A
#
# COMPACT_ATOMS: atom_id res chain seq x y z
N MET A 1 10.11 35.54 11.89
CA MET A 1 8.75 36.10 11.97
C MET A 1 7.80 35.03 11.44
N GLN A 2 7.29 34.16 12.29
CA GLN A 2 6.32 33.14 11.87
C GLN A 2 4.93 33.78 11.94
N GLY A 3 4.43 34.22 10.78
CA GLY A 3 3.07 34.71 10.65
C GLY A 3 2.11 33.55 10.52
N ARG A 4 1.05 33.56 11.33
CA ARG A 4 -0.17 32.78 11.06
C ARG A 4 -0.92 33.45 9.93
N VAL A 5 -1.27 32.69 8.89
CA VAL A 5 -2.11 33.19 7.80
C VAL A 5 -3.46 32.50 7.85
N TRP A 6 -4.51 33.30 7.83
CA TRP A 6 -5.91 32.88 7.80
C TRP A 6 -6.51 33.27 6.47
N ASP A 7 -7.26 32.36 5.85
CA ASP A 7 -8.09 32.58 4.65
C ASP A 7 -7.43 33.48 3.58
N SER A 8 -6.47 32.90 2.86
CA SER A 8 -5.74 33.59 1.80
C SER A 8 -5.67 32.77 0.54
N SER A 9 -5.84 33.41 -0.62
CA SER A 9 -5.78 32.72 -1.91
C SER A 9 -4.39 32.11 -2.16
N CYS A 10 -3.32 32.75 -1.68
CA CYS A 10 -1.94 32.30 -1.88
C CYS A 10 -1.09 32.60 -0.64
N VAL A 11 -0.58 31.56 0.01
CA VAL A 11 0.35 31.66 1.13
C VAL A 11 1.75 31.21 0.70
N LYS A 12 2.79 31.97 1.08
CA LYS A 12 4.18 31.65 0.80
C LYS A 12 5.06 31.91 2.03
N GLY A 13 5.76 30.88 2.51
CA GLY A 13 6.70 31.00 3.62
C GLY A 13 6.04 31.35 4.94
N ALA A 14 5.04 30.57 5.36
CA ALA A 14 4.38 30.71 6.65
C ALA A 14 4.93 29.70 7.66
N GLY A 15 4.81 29.99 8.94
CA GLY A 15 4.94 28.93 9.96
C GLY A 15 3.68 28.06 9.90
N GLU A 16 2.54 28.69 10.13
CA GLU A 16 1.25 28.03 10.27
C GLU A 16 0.23 28.65 9.30
N VAL A 17 -0.50 27.82 8.57
CA VAL A 17 -1.62 28.21 7.71
C VAL A 17 -2.88 27.54 8.21
N ALA A 18 -3.88 28.33 8.59
CA ALA A 18 -5.16 27.84 9.08
C ALA A 18 -6.33 28.29 8.18
N GLY A 19 -7.34 27.45 8.05
CA GLY A 19 -8.58 27.77 7.31
C GLY A 19 -8.51 27.34 5.85
N THR A 20 -8.94 28.22 4.94
CA THR A 20 -9.03 27.91 3.51
C THR A 20 -7.95 28.61 2.69
N ALA A 21 -7.29 27.87 1.80
CA ALA A 21 -6.32 28.44 0.87
C ALA A 21 -6.43 27.81 -0.52
N ALA A 22 -6.21 28.61 -1.58
CA ALA A 22 -6.09 28.00 -2.90
C ALA A 22 -4.70 27.36 -3.06
N VAL A 23 -3.64 28.07 -2.65
CA VAL A 23 -2.26 27.58 -2.77
C VAL A 23 -1.44 27.90 -1.53
N VAL A 24 -0.77 26.89 -0.97
CA VAL A 24 0.24 27.03 0.08
C VAL A 24 1.59 26.57 -0.44
N LYS A 25 2.64 27.39 -0.26
CA LYS A 25 4.03 27.07 -0.63
C LYS A 25 4.98 27.34 0.52
N GLY A 26 5.60 26.31 1.07
CA GLY A 26 6.52 26.45 2.20
C GLY A 26 5.76 26.85 3.46
N ALA A 27 5.22 25.85 4.15
CA ALA A 27 4.64 25.97 5.48
C ALA A 27 5.27 24.95 6.41
N GLU A 28 5.33 25.24 7.70
CA GLU A 28 5.62 24.19 8.68
C GLU A 28 4.36 23.35 8.89
N GLU A 29 3.22 24.02 9.09
CA GLU A 29 1.92 23.40 9.34
C GLU A 29 0.83 24.00 8.43
N VAL A 30 -0.03 23.13 7.87
CA VAL A 30 -1.24 23.52 7.13
C VAL A 30 -2.43 22.78 7.72
N ALA A 31 -3.32 23.53 8.38
CA ALA A 31 -4.56 23.01 8.96
C ALA A 31 -5.79 23.58 8.23
N GLY A 32 -6.61 22.72 7.65
CA GLY A 32 -7.87 23.10 7.00
C GLY A 32 -7.98 22.61 5.55
N ALA A 33 -8.47 23.46 4.66
CA ALA A 33 -8.75 23.09 3.27
C ALA A 33 -7.82 23.82 2.30
N ALA A 34 -7.07 23.08 1.49
CA ALA A 34 -6.19 23.64 0.48
C ALA A 34 -6.40 23.00 -0.91
N ALA A 35 -6.47 23.80 -1.99
CA ALA A 35 -6.45 23.16 -3.31
C ALA A 35 -5.07 22.56 -3.61
N VAL A 36 -3.99 23.28 -3.29
CA VAL A 36 -2.61 22.81 -3.51
C VAL A 36 -1.70 23.17 -2.34
N VAL A 37 -1.01 22.18 -1.79
CA VAL A 37 0.08 22.36 -0.81
C VAL A 37 1.40 21.88 -1.42
N LYS A 38 2.46 22.69 -1.30
CA LYS A 38 3.81 22.37 -1.76
C LYS A 38 4.84 22.68 -0.69
N GLY A 39 5.57 21.68 -0.21
CA GLY A 39 6.57 21.86 0.83
C GLY A 39 5.91 22.23 2.16
N ALA A 40 5.36 21.22 2.83
CA ALA A 40 4.82 21.35 4.19
C ALA A 40 5.59 20.42 5.14
N GLY A 41 5.71 20.78 6.42
CA GLY A 41 6.04 19.80 7.45
C GLY A 41 4.86 18.86 7.64
N GLU A 42 3.71 19.44 7.99
CA GLU A 42 2.45 18.75 8.26
C GLU A 42 1.29 19.33 7.45
N VAL A 43 0.40 18.46 6.96
CA VAL A 43 -0.87 18.84 6.34
C VAL A 43 -2.01 18.09 7.02
N ALA A 44 -2.83 18.80 7.79
CA ALA A 44 -4.01 18.29 8.45
C ALA A 44 -5.29 18.85 7.79
N GLY A 45 -6.15 17.97 7.27
CA GLY A 45 -7.46 18.35 6.71
C GLY A 45 -7.68 17.88 5.28
N ALA A 46 -8.18 18.75 4.42
CA ALA A 46 -8.59 18.40 3.05
C ALA A 46 -7.68 19.07 2.01
N ALA A 47 -7.09 18.28 1.13
CA ALA A 47 -6.29 18.79 0.03
C ALA A 47 -6.61 18.15 -1.33
N ALA A 48 -6.69 18.93 -2.39
CA ALA A 48 -6.75 18.31 -3.72
C ALA A 48 -5.37 17.73 -4.10
N VAL A 49 -4.29 18.47 -3.84
CA VAL A 49 -2.92 18.02 -4.15
C VAL A 49 -1.96 18.41 -3.04
N VAL A 50 -1.22 17.44 -2.52
CA VAL A 50 -0.07 17.65 -1.63
C VAL A 50 1.21 17.18 -2.33
N LYS A 51 2.27 18.00 -2.29
CA LYS A 51 3.59 17.65 -2.83
C LYS A 51 4.69 18.00 -1.83
N GLY A 52 5.48 17.01 -1.42
CA GLY A 52 6.57 17.21 -0.47
C GLY A 52 6.02 17.62 0.89
N ALA A 53 5.44 16.67 1.61
CA ALA A 53 5.05 16.82 3.00
C ALA A 53 5.92 15.92 3.88
N GLY A 54 6.11 16.24 5.16
CA GLY A 54 6.50 15.24 6.14
C GLY A 54 5.33 14.31 6.38
N GLU A 55 4.23 14.87 6.90
CA GLU A 55 3.02 14.13 7.24
C GLU A 55 1.78 14.70 6.51
N VAL A 56 0.88 13.81 6.11
CA VAL A 56 -0.44 14.16 5.57
C VAL A 56 -1.52 13.39 6.33
N ALA A 57 -2.32 14.10 7.11
CA ALA A 57 -3.46 13.54 7.83
C ALA A 57 -4.78 14.11 7.29
N GLY A 58 -5.68 13.24 6.85
CA GLY A 58 -7.03 13.62 6.41
C GLY A 58 -7.36 13.14 5.00
N ALA A 59 -8.00 14.00 4.20
CA ALA A 59 -8.50 13.65 2.89
C ALA A 59 -7.69 14.32 1.78
N ALA A 60 -7.05 13.52 0.92
CA ALA A 60 -6.30 14.03 -0.22
C ALA A 60 -6.75 13.38 -1.54
N ALA A 61 -6.89 14.15 -2.63
CA ALA A 61 -7.06 13.50 -3.93
C ALA A 61 -5.72 12.91 -4.42
N VAL A 62 -4.62 13.65 -4.25
CA VAL A 62 -3.28 13.21 -4.65
C VAL A 62 -2.23 13.63 -3.62
N VAL A 63 -1.44 12.67 -3.15
CA VAL A 63 -0.22 12.91 -2.35
C VAL A 63 0.99 12.45 -3.16
N LYS A 64 2.06 13.27 -3.20
CA LYS A 64 3.34 12.91 -3.82
C LYS A 64 4.51 13.32 -2.93
N GLY A 65 5.34 12.36 -2.54
CA GLY A 65 6.48 12.64 -1.67
C GLY A 65 5.98 13.02 -0.28
N ALA A 66 5.66 12.01 0.53
CA ALA A 66 5.35 12.16 1.94
C ALA A 66 6.20 11.18 2.75
N ALA A 67 6.55 11.49 4.00
CA ALA A 67 7.02 10.44 4.88
C ALA A 67 5.83 9.57 5.27
N GLU A 68 4.76 10.19 5.77
CA GLU A 68 3.57 9.49 6.29
C GLU A 68 2.28 10.02 5.66
N VAL A 69 1.35 9.11 5.37
CA VAL A 69 0.00 9.44 4.88
C VAL A 69 -1.06 8.66 5.66
N ALA A 70 -1.95 9.38 6.35
CA ALA A 70 -3.05 8.82 7.12
C ALA A 70 -4.42 9.38 6.68
N GLY A 71 -5.46 8.55 6.72
CA GLY A 71 -6.86 8.94 6.44
C GLY A 71 -7.41 8.38 5.13
N ALA A 72 -7.68 9.24 4.14
CA ALA A 72 -8.22 8.85 2.83
C ALA A 72 -7.46 9.54 1.69
N ALA A 73 -6.97 8.75 0.72
CA ALA A 73 -6.27 9.30 -0.43
C ALA A 73 -6.65 8.60 -1.74
N ALA A 74 -7.05 9.32 -2.79
CA ALA A 74 -7.33 8.63 -4.06
C ALA A 74 -6.02 8.07 -4.67
N VAL A 75 -4.94 8.85 -4.65
CA VAL A 75 -3.63 8.42 -5.14
C VAL A 75 -2.52 8.85 -4.20
N VAL A 76 -1.68 7.89 -3.78
CA VAL A 76 -0.43 8.14 -3.06
C VAL A 76 0.75 7.70 -3.93
N LYS A 77 1.78 8.54 -4.01
CA LYS A 77 3.04 8.23 -4.69
C LYS A 77 4.23 8.61 -3.82
N ASP A 78 5.20 7.72 -3.77
CA ASP A 78 6.48 7.96 -3.11
C ASP A 78 6.26 8.35 -1.64
N ALA A 79 5.77 7.38 -0.85
CA ALA A 79 5.54 7.54 0.58
C ALA A 79 6.40 6.53 1.36
N ALA A 80 6.87 6.86 2.56
CA ALA A 80 7.49 5.83 3.40
C ALA A 80 6.40 4.94 3.99
N GLU A 81 5.37 5.54 4.60
CA GLU A 81 4.27 4.83 5.25
C GLU A 81 2.91 5.34 4.77
N VAL A 82 1.98 4.41 4.56
CA VAL A 82 0.62 4.70 4.11
C VAL A 82 -0.37 3.91 4.97
N ALA A 83 -1.06 4.60 5.88
CA ALA A 83 -2.10 4.04 6.76
C ALA A 83 -3.48 4.59 6.38
N VAL A 84 -4.03 4.12 5.25
CA VAL A 84 -5.10 4.85 4.53
C VAL A 84 -6.10 3.93 3.84
N ALA A 85 -7.28 4.48 3.53
CA ALA A 85 -8.10 3.98 2.43
C ALA A 85 -7.68 4.67 1.12
N ALA A 86 -7.15 3.90 0.16
CA ALA A 86 -6.71 4.43 -1.14
C ALA A 86 -7.22 3.67 -2.36
N ALA A 87 -7.37 4.39 -3.48
CA ALA A 87 -7.59 3.72 -4.76
C ALA A 87 -6.26 3.19 -5.31
N VAL A 88 -5.19 4.00 -5.27
CA VAL A 88 -3.88 3.62 -5.81
C VAL A 88 -2.74 4.07 -4.90
N VAL A 89 -1.84 3.16 -4.56
CA VAL A 89 -0.56 3.43 -3.91
C VAL A 89 0.58 2.99 -4.84
N LYS A 90 1.61 3.82 -5.00
CA LYS A 90 2.82 3.50 -5.79
C LYS A 90 4.08 3.95 -5.07
N GLY A 91 5.07 3.07 -4.95
CA GLY A 91 6.34 3.42 -4.32
C GLY A 91 6.13 3.72 -2.85
N ALA A 92 5.77 2.69 -2.08
CA ALA A 92 5.58 2.79 -0.64
C ALA A 92 6.60 1.91 0.09
N GLY A 93 7.11 2.34 1.25
CA GLY A 93 7.81 1.43 2.15
C GLY A 93 6.80 0.43 2.73
N GLU A 94 5.79 0.96 3.41
CA GLU A 94 4.75 0.19 4.08
C GLU A 94 3.35 0.69 3.68
N VAL A 95 2.42 -0.23 3.48
CA VAL A 95 1.02 0.06 3.21
C VAL A 95 0.15 -0.74 4.17
N ALA A 96 -0.53 -0.03 5.08
CA ALA A 96 -1.53 -0.56 5.99
C ALA A 96 -2.93 -0.04 5.62
N GLY A 97 -3.92 -0.93 5.57
CA GLY A 97 -5.33 -0.56 5.39
C GLY A 97 -5.94 -1.09 4.10
N ALA A 98 -6.75 -0.28 3.42
CA ALA A 98 -7.53 -0.73 2.27
C ALA A 98 -7.07 -0.05 0.98
N ALA A 99 -6.67 -0.84 -0.01
CA ALA A 99 -6.20 -0.33 -1.30
C ALA A 99 -6.82 -1.09 -2.48
N ALA A 100 -7.27 -0.39 -3.54
CA ALA A 100 -7.66 -1.10 -4.75
C ALA A 100 -6.42 -1.62 -5.51
N VAL A 101 -5.37 -0.82 -5.61
CA VAL A 101 -4.10 -1.20 -6.25
C VAL A 101 -2.90 -0.70 -5.46
N VAL A 102 -1.98 -1.60 -5.14
CA VAL A 102 -0.65 -1.28 -4.62
C VAL A 102 0.41 -1.71 -5.63
N LYS A 103 1.42 -0.88 -5.87
CA LYS A 103 2.58 -1.19 -6.69
C LYS A 103 3.86 -0.74 -6.03
N ASP A 104 4.92 -1.52 -6.20
CA ASP A 104 6.27 -1.16 -5.76
C ASP A 104 6.27 -0.85 -4.25
N ALA A 105 5.91 -1.85 -3.45
CA ALA A 105 5.82 -1.72 -1.99
C ALA A 105 6.89 -2.57 -1.28
N GLY A 106 7.38 -2.14 -0.12
CA GLY A 106 8.12 -3.04 0.77
C GLY A 106 7.15 -4.05 1.38
N GLU A 107 6.27 -3.57 2.25
CA GLU A 107 5.27 -4.37 2.96
C GLU A 107 3.85 -3.89 2.62
N VAL A 108 2.93 -4.84 2.46
CA VAL A 108 1.48 -4.57 2.34
C VAL A 108 0.72 -5.40 3.36
N SER A 109 0.05 -4.74 4.30
CA SER A 109 -0.84 -5.35 5.27
C SER A 109 -2.27 -4.79 5.16
N GLY A 110 -3.27 -5.67 5.14
CA GLY A 110 -4.68 -5.27 5.18
C GLY A 110 -5.51 -5.86 4.05
N ALA A 111 -6.27 -5.01 3.35
CA ALA A 111 -7.19 -5.43 2.29
C ALA A 111 -6.83 -4.76 0.97
N ALA A 112 -5.97 -5.41 0.19
CA ALA A 112 -5.65 -4.98 -1.17
C ALA A 112 -6.40 -5.80 -2.23
N ALA A 113 -7.00 -5.17 -3.24
CA ALA A 113 -7.59 -5.94 -4.34
C ALA A 113 -6.50 -6.48 -5.29
N VAL A 114 -5.46 -5.67 -5.57
CA VAL A 114 -4.31 -6.06 -6.39
C VAL A 114 -3.03 -5.50 -5.78
N VAL A 115 -2.04 -6.37 -5.57
CA VAL A 115 -0.65 -5.99 -5.23
C VAL A 115 0.28 -6.45 -6.34
N LYS A 116 1.23 -5.58 -6.71
CA LYS A 116 2.29 -5.89 -7.67
C LYS A 116 3.62 -5.43 -7.13
N ASP A 117 4.66 -6.23 -7.33
CA ASP A 117 6.03 -5.85 -7.03
C ASP A 117 6.17 -5.46 -5.54
N ALA A 118 5.97 -6.44 -4.65
CA ALA A 118 6.02 -6.24 -3.20
C ALA A 118 7.01 -7.20 -2.54
N ALA A 119 7.73 -6.79 -1.49
CA ALA A 119 8.57 -7.74 -0.77
C ALA A 119 7.69 -8.70 0.05
N GLU A 120 6.73 -8.16 0.82
CA GLU A 120 5.85 -8.92 1.69
C GLU A 120 4.39 -8.50 1.51
N VAL A 121 3.47 -9.47 1.49
CA VAL A 121 2.03 -9.22 1.36
C VAL A 121 1.23 -10.07 2.33
N ALA A 122 0.52 -9.40 3.24
CA ALA A 122 -0.46 -9.99 4.14
C ALA A 122 -1.86 -9.42 3.88
N GLY A 123 -2.71 -10.19 3.20
CA GLY A 123 -4.10 -9.80 2.92
C GLY A 123 -4.29 -9.08 1.58
N ALA A 124 -4.35 -9.86 0.51
CA ALA A 124 -4.65 -9.34 -0.82
C ALA A 124 -5.44 -10.35 -1.66
N ALA A 125 -6.39 -9.87 -2.46
CA ALA A 125 -7.16 -10.75 -3.35
C ALA A 125 -6.29 -11.29 -4.51
N ALA A 126 -5.44 -10.45 -5.11
CA ALA A 126 -4.53 -10.85 -6.17
C ALA A 126 -3.13 -10.27 -5.94
N VAL A 127 -2.11 -11.14 -6.02
CA VAL A 127 -0.69 -10.78 -5.87
C VAL A 127 0.08 -11.19 -7.12
N LYS A 128 0.98 -10.32 -7.57
CA LYS A 128 1.92 -10.59 -8.65
C LYS A 128 3.32 -10.10 -8.26
N ASP A 129 4.35 -10.90 -8.51
CA ASP A 129 5.74 -10.53 -8.29
C ASP A 129 5.98 -10.15 -6.81
N ALA A 130 5.88 -11.14 -5.91
CA ALA A 130 6.07 -10.93 -4.48
C ALA A 130 7.22 -11.77 -3.90
N GLY A 131 7.90 -11.27 -2.87
CA GLY A 131 8.84 -12.09 -2.10
C GLY A 131 8.08 -13.15 -1.29
N GLU A 132 7.23 -12.69 -0.38
CA GLU A 132 6.39 -13.52 0.49
C GLU A 132 4.92 -13.11 0.39
N VAL A 133 4.03 -14.11 0.41
CA VAL A 133 2.58 -13.91 0.49
C VAL A 133 2.02 -14.73 1.64
N ALA A 134 1.48 -14.05 2.65
CA ALA A 134 0.86 -14.65 3.82
C ALA A 134 -0.66 -14.43 3.86
N GLY A 135 -1.38 -15.43 4.37
CA GLY A 135 -2.82 -15.34 4.63
C GLY A 135 -3.68 -15.83 3.47
N ALA A 136 -4.78 -15.11 3.20
CA ALA A 136 -5.75 -15.51 2.18
C ALA A 136 -5.61 -14.70 0.89
N ALA A 137 -5.50 -15.40 -0.24
CA ALA A 137 -5.48 -14.80 -1.57
C ALA A 137 -6.35 -15.58 -2.57
N ALA A 138 -6.93 -14.91 -3.55
CA ALA A 138 -7.60 -15.61 -4.65
C ALA A 138 -6.56 -16.07 -5.68
N VAL A 139 -5.60 -15.22 -6.02
CA VAL A 139 -4.58 -15.53 -7.04
C VAL A 139 -3.22 -15.01 -6.59
N VAL A 140 -2.21 -15.87 -6.62
CA VAL A 140 -0.80 -15.51 -6.47
C VAL A 140 -0.05 -15.91 -7.73
N LYS A 141 0.77 -14.99 -8.25
CA LYS A 141 1.66 -15.21 -9.39
C LYS A 141 3.07 -14.75 -9.07
N ASP A 142 4.05 -15.57 -9.41
CA ASP A 142 5.46 -15.22 -9.35
C ASP A 142 5.85 -14.77 -7.94
N ALA A 143 5.69 -15.67 -6.96
CA ALA A 143 6.06 -15.44 -5.56
C ALA A 143 7.35 -16.20 -5.18
N GLY A 144 8.09 -15.74 -4.19
CA GLY A 144 9.10 -16.57 -3.53
C GLY A 144 8.40 -17.64 -2.68
N GLU A 145 7.71 -17.19 -1.64
CA GLU A 145 6.98 -18.05 -0.70
C GLU A 145 5.48 -17.69 -0.66
N VAL A 146 4.64 -18.72 -0.53
CA VAL A 146 3.20 -18.57 -0.28
C VAL A 146 2.79 -19.39 0.94
N ALA A 147 2.42 -18.71 2.01
CA ALA A 147 1.95 -19.31 3.26
C ALA A 147 0.46 -18.98 3.51
N GLY A 148 -0.39 -20.00 3.63
CA GLY A 148 -1.80 -19.84 3.98
C GLY A 148 -2.76 -20.45 2.96
N ALA A 149 -3.80 -19.70 2.56
CA ALA A 149 -4.88 -20.18 1.71
C ALA A 149 -4.92 -19.41 0.38
N ALA A 150 -4.74 -20.13 -0.74
CA ALA A 150 -4.78 -19.53 -2.07
C ALA A 150 -5.68 -20.31 -3.03
N ALA A 151 -6.59 -19.68 -3.77
CA ALA A 151 -7.34 -20.45 -4.78
C ALA A 151 -6.42 -20.92 -5.91
N VAL A 152 -5.52 -20.05 -6.38
CA VAL A 152 -4.56 -20.37 -7.45
C VAL A 152 -3.18 -19.79 -7.14
N VAL A 153 -2.14 -20.63 -7.21
CA VAL A 153 -0.73 -20.24 -7.18
C VAL A 153 -0.05 -20.63 -8.49
N LYS A 154 0.67 -19.69 -9.12
CA LYS A 154 1.46 -19.92 -10.35
C LYS A 154 2.85 -19.33 -10.21
N GLY A 155 3.89 -20.15 -10.32
CA GLY A 155 5.27 -19.71 -10.16
C GLY A 155 5.53 -19.33 -8.71
N ALA A 156 5.86 -20.31 -7.89
CA ALA A 156 6.32 -20.10 -6.52
C ALA A 156 7.62 -20.87 -6.29
N ALA A 157 8.51 -20.43 -5.41
CA ALA A 157 9.54 -21.35 -4.92
C ALA A 157 8.87 -22.34 -3.96
N GLU A 158 8.17 -21.83 -2.95
CA GLU A 158 7.56 -22.64 -1.90
C GLU A 158 6.08 -22.31 -1.72
N VAL A 159 5.27 -23.34 -1.48
CA VAL A 159 3.85 -23.21 -1.13
C VAL A 159 3.54 -24.02 0.11
N ALA A 160 3.20 -23.34 1.20
CA ALA A 160 2.79 -23.93 2.47
C ALA A 160 1.32 -23.61 2.79
N GLY A 161 0.48 -24.63 2.95
CA GLY A 161 -0.92 -24.45 3.37
C GLY A 161 -1.93 -25.09 2.43
N ALA A 162 -2.99 -24.37 2.06
CA ALA A 162 -4.10 -24.88 1.28
C ALA A 162 -4.23 -24.15 -0.05
N ALA A 163 -4.23 -24.88 -1.17
CA ALA A 163 -4.54 -24.31 -2.47
C ALA A 163 -5.45 -25.17 -3.33
N ALA A 164 -6.31 -24.58 -4.16
CA ALA A 164 -7.07 -25.39 -5.12
C ALA A 164 -6.16 -25.81 -6.29
N VAL A 165 -5.32 -24.91 -6.77
CA VAL A 165 -4.42 -25.16 -7.91
C VAL A 165 -3.04 -24.58 -7.65
N VAL A 166 -2.00 -25.41 -7.78
CA VAL A 166 -0.59 -25.00 -7.77
C VAL A 166 0.06 -25.36 -9.09
N LYS A 167 0.75 -24.41 -9.73
CA LYS A 167 1.50 -24.62 -10.98
C LYS A 167 2.90 -24.03 -10.91
N GLY A 168 3.92 -24.85 -11.15
CA GLY A 168 5.31 -24.39 -11.17
C GLY A 168 5.81 -23.95 -9.80
N ALA A 169 5.60 -24.77 -8.78
CA ALA A 169 6.20 -24.60 -7.46
C ALA A 169 7.48 -25.45 -7.37
N ALA A 170 8.54 -25.04 -6.66
CA ALA A 170 9.62 -25.98 -6.37
C ALA A 170 9.17 -26.98 -5.30
N GLU A 171 8.57 -26.48 -4.22
CA GLU A 171 8.08 -27.28 -3.10
C GLU A 171 6.62 -26.96 -2.77
N VAL A 172 5.85 -27.99 -2.43
CA VAL A 172 4.46 -27.88 -1.98
C VAL A 172 4.27 -28.68 -0.70
N ALA A 173 3.96 -28.01 0.40
CA ALA A 173 3.63 -28.59 1.68
C ALA A 173 2.19 -28.25 2.08
N GLY A 174 1.32 -29.25 2.15
CA GLY A 174 -0.08 -29.08 2.57
C GLY A 174 -1.09 -29.64 1.59
N ALA A 175 -2.28 -29.03 1.53
CA ALA A 175 -3.41 -29.56 0.77
C ALA A 175 -3.53 -28.85 -0.58
N ALA A 176 -3.40 -29.60 -1.68
CA ALA A 176 -3.67 -29.09 -3.01
C ALA A 176 -4.54 -30.04 -3.84
N ALA A 177 -5.60 -29.53 -4.47
CA ALA A 177 -6.45 -30.38 -5.31
C ALA A 177 -5.80 -30.68 -6.67
N VAL A 178 -5.00 -29.74 -7.20
CA VAL A 178 -4.25 -29.92 -8.45
C VAL A 178 -2.85 -29.34 -8.29
N VAL A 179 -1.83 -30.17 -8.48
CA VAL A 179 -0.42 -29.74 -8.54
C VAL A 179 0.14 -30.10 -9.92
N LYS A 180 0.77 -29.14 -10.61
CA LYS A 180 1.44 -29.37 -11.91
C LYS A 180 2.81 -28.70 -11.95
N GLY A 181 3.81 -29.47 -12.38
CA GLY A 181 5.18 -28.97 -12.49
C GLY A 181 5.76 -28.59 -11.13
N ALA A 182 5.42 -29.34 -10.08
CA ALA A 182 6.10 -29.24 -8.79
C ALA A 182 7.36 -30.11 -8.78
N GLY A 183 8.42 -29.64 -8.11
CA GLY A 183 9.60 -30.45 -7.83
C GLY A 183 9.32 -31.48 -6.76
N GLU A 184 8.96 -31.02 -5.57
CA GLU A 184 8.64 -31.85 -4.41
C GLU A 184 7.22 -31.56 -3.89
N VAL A 185 6.51 -32.61 -3.47
CA VAL A 185 5.17 -32.51 -2.87
C VAL A 185 5.14 -33.33 -1.59
N ALA A 186 5.10 -32.64 -0.46
CA ALA A 186 4.94 -33.23 0.86
C ALA A 186 3.44 -33.30 1.21
N GLU A 187 2.78 -34.38 0.80
CA GLU A 187 1.40 -34.66 1.22
C GLU A 187 1.38 -35.22 2.65
N ARG A 188 0.46 -34.71 3.49
CA ARG A 188 0.18 -35.33 4.80
C ARG A 188 -0.50 -36.68 4.54
N GLN A 189 0.27 -37.76 4.58
CA GLN A 189 -0.21 -39.15 4.57
C GLN A 189 -1.31 -39.31 5.63
N GLN A 190 -2.57 -39.40 5.20
CA GLN A 190 -3.63 -39.90 6.06
C GLN A 190 -3.44 -41.42 6.15
N GLN A 191 -2.57 -41.85 7.07
CA GLN A 191 -2.65 -43.22 7.60
C GLN A 191 -3.97 -43.29 8.36
N TRP A 192 -4.87 -44.21 7.99
CA TRP A 192 -5.81 -44.97 8.83
C TRP A 192 -6.06 -46.32 8.15
#